data_AF-A0A7W3MTM1-F1
#
_entry.id   AF-A0A7W3MTM1-F1
#
_cell.length_a   1.000
_cell.length_b   1.000
_cell.length_c   1.000
_cell.angle_alpha   90.00
_cell.angle_beta   90.00
_cell.angle_gamma   90.00
#
_symmetry.space_group_name_H-M   'P 1'
#
loop_
_entity.id
_entity.type
_entity.pdbx_description
1 polymer ?
#
loop_
_entity_poly.entity_id
_entity_poly.type
_entity_poly.pdbx_seq_one_letter_code
_entity_poly.pdbx_strand_id
1 'polypeptide(L)'
;MPEPRFARALERMRSQDPAEREKGFDFLREHADSYVDDLITAFTQEPDPDFRCLLLELIAEARDPRALPVLTRHLDTPDPDDPLQFWAVRGLEMLDTPEAHRALTQARAQGLIL
;
A
#
# COMPACT_ATOMS: atom_id res chain seq x y z
N MET A 1 -2.86 -6.04 -18.72
CA MET A 1 -1.80 -5.05 -19.04
C MET A 1 -2.17 -3.77 -18.31
N PRO A 2 -1.26 -3.20 -17.50
CA PRO A 2 -1.56 -1.99 -16.74
C PRO A 2 -1.89 -0.81 -17.67
N GLU A 3 -2.66 0.17 -17.16
CA GLU A 3 -2.93 1.41 -17.89
C GLU A 3 -1.61 2.15 -18.21
N PRO A 4 -1.44 2.74 -19.41
CA PRO A 4 -0.14 3.29 -19.83
C PRO A 4 0.47 4.36 -18.92
N ARG A 5 -0.35 5.22 -18.29
CA ARG A 5 0.10 6.23 -17.33
C ARG A 5 0.55 5.60 -16.03
N PHE A 6 -0.17 4.58 -15.54
CA PHE A 6 0.25 3.81 -14.38
C PHE A 6 1.62 3.16 -14.59
N ALA A 7 1.79 2.44 -15.72
CA ALA A 7 3.07 1.80 -16.05
C ALA A 7 4.23 2.79 -16.13
N ARG A 8 4.01 3.96 -16.76
CA ARG A 8 5.01 5.03 -16.84
C ARG A 8 5.36 5.62 -15.47
N ALA A 9 4.39 5.74 -14.57
CA ALA A 9 4.64 6.24 -13.23
C ALA A 9 5.46 5.24 -12.38
N LEU A 10 5.19 3.93 -12.51
CA LEU A 10 6.03 2.90 -11.90
C LEU A 10 7.46 2.91 -12.46
N GLU A 11 7.64 3.09 -13.76
CA GLU A 11 8.96 3.22 -14.37
C GLU A 11 9.72 4.43 -13.78
N ARG A 12 9.03 5.56 -13.63
CA ARG A 12 9.59 6.77 -13.00
C ARG A 12 10.01 6.55 -11.56
N MET A 13 9.18 5.87 -10.74
CA MET A 13 9.54 5.51 -9.37
C MET A 13 10.82 4.68 -9.27
N ARG A 14 11.17 3.93 -10.33
CA ARG A 14 12.41 3.14 -10.41
C ARG A 14 13.61 3.90 -10.99
N SER A 15 13.44 5.16 -11.38
CA SER A 15 14.51 5.98 -11.94
C SER A 15 15.68 6.15 -10.97
N GLN A 16 16.89 6.28 -11.51
CA GLN A 16 18.05 6.69 -10.69
C GLN A 16 17.99 8.17 -10.32
N ASP A 17 17.31 8.98 -11.13
CA ASP A 17 17.07 10.40 -10.86
C ASP A 17 16.02 10.56 -9.73
N PRO A 18 16.41 11.12 -8.56
CA PRO A 18 15.48 11.32 -7.45
C PRO A 18 14.24 12.14 -7.83
N ALA A 19 14.38 13.14 -8.71
CA ALA A 19 13.26 13.99 -9.11
C ALA A 19 12.25 13.23 -9.97
N GLU A 20 12.70 12.29 -10.80
CA GLU A 20 11.77 11.43 -11.54
C GLU A 20 11.12 10.39 -10.63
N ARG A 21 11.84 9.85 -9.64
CA ARG A 21 11.22 8.95 -8.65
C ARG A 21 10.08 9.61 -7.90
N GLU A 22 10.34 10.80 -7.37
CA GLU A 22 9.35 11.60 -6.64
C GLU A 22 8.13 11.91 -7.51
N LYS A 23 8.33 12.39 -8.74
CA LYS A 23 7.22 12.62 -9.69
C LYS A 23 6.40 11.37 -9.99
N GLY A 24 7.03 10.20 -10.09
CA GLY A 24 6.34 8.94 -10.31
C GLY A 24 5.46 8.56 -9.13
N PHE A 25 6.02 8.68 -7.92
CA PHE A 25 5.32 8.42 -6.69
C PHE A 25 4.16 9.40 -6.47
N ASP A 26 4.40 10.70 -6.57
CA ASP A 26 3.39 11.74 -6.39
C ASP A 26 2.23 11.59 -7.36
N PHE A 27 2.51 11.28 -8.63
CA PHE A 27 1.47 11.02 -9.61
C PHE A 27 0.56 9.86 -9.18
N LEU A 28 1.14 8.73 -8.76
CA LEU A 28 0.35 7.59 -8.32
C LEU A 28 -0.41 7.90 -7.03
N ARG A 29 0.19 8.64 -6.09
CA ARG A 29 -0.44 9.02 -4.83
C ARG A 29 -1.67 9.90 -5.06
N GLU A 30 -1.56 10.88 -5.95
CA GLU A 30 -2.67 11.77 -6.33
C GLU A 30 -3.83 11.04 -7.03
N HIS A 31 -3.57 9.89 -7.65
CA HIS A 31 -4.53 9.13 -8.44
C HIS A 31 -4.73 7.69 -7.90
N ALA A 32 -4.39 7.45 -6.64
CA ALA A 32 -4.29 6.11 -6.09
C ALA A 32 -5.64 5.36 -6.14
N ASP A 33 -6.73 6.08 -5.90
CA ASP A 33 -8.12 5.60 -5.97
C ASP A 33 -8.46 4.99 -7.34
N SER A 34 -7.88 5.54 -8.40
CA SER A 34 -8.10 5.14 -9.79
C SER A 34 -7.33 3.89 -10.19
N TYR A 35 -6.29 3.51 -9.42
CA TYR A 35 -5.37 2.42 -9.76
C TYR A 35 -5.26 1.33 -8.70
N VAL A 36 -6.20 1.21 -7.75
CA VAL A 36 -6.08 0.23 -6.65
C VAL A 36 -5.85 -1.21 -7.13
N ASP A 37 -6.52 -1.68 -8.17
CA ASP A 37 -6.33 -3.05 -8.67
C ASP A 37 -4.95 -3.26 -9.31
N ASP A 38 -4.45 -2.25 -10.03
CA ASP A 38 -3.11 -2.24 -10.61
C ASP A 38 -2.03 -2.16 -9.52
N LEU A 39 -2.24 -1.33 -8.48
CA LEU A 39 -1.36 -1.21 -7.32
C LEU A 39 -1.26 -2.53 -6.53
N ILE A 40 -2.39 -3.19 -6.26
CA ILE A 40 -2.43 -4.51 -5.60
C ILE A 40 -1.68 -5.56 -6.44
N THR A 41 -1.88 -5.54 -7.75
CA THR A 41 -1.20 -6.45 -8.67
C THR A 41 0.31 -6.21 -8.66
N ALA A 42 0.75 -4.95 -8.75
CA ALA A 42 2.15 -4.58 -8.69
C ALA A 42 2.78 -5.00 -7.36
N PHE A 43 2.12 -4.71 -6.23
CA PHE A 43 2.60 -5.08 -4.89
C PHE A 43 2.78 -6.59 -4.72
N THR A 44 1.87 -7.38 -5.27
CA THR A 44 1.93 -8.85 -5.18
C THR A 44 3.12 -9.41 -5.95
N GLN A 45 3.47 -8.80 -7.08
CA GLN A 45 4.54 -9.26 -7.96
C GLN A 45 5.92 -8.69 -7.59
N GLU A 46 5.97 -7.65 -6.76
CA GLU A 46 7.18 -6.92 -6.45
C GLU A 46 8.12 -7.71 -5.51
N PRO A 47 9.36 -8.02 -5.92
CA PRO A 47 10.35 -8.67 -5.06
C PRO A 47 11.15 -7.71 -4.18
N ASP A 48 11.28 -6.44 -4.55
CA ASP A 48 12.09 -5.47 -3.81
C ASP A 48 11.34 -4.97 -2.56
N PRO A 49 11.81 -5.26 -1.33
CA PRO A 49 11.10 -4.88 -0.11
C PRO A 49 10.88 -3.38 0.03
N ASP A 50 11.84 -2.55 -0.41
CA ASP A 50 11.72 -1.09 -0.33
C ASP A 50 10.64 -0.59 -1.28
N PHE A 51 10.59 -1.16 -2.49
CA PHE A 51 9.55 -0.83 -3.48
C PHE A 51 8.17 -1.37 -3.07
N ARG A 52 8.10 -2.53 -2.41
CA ARG A 52 6.87 -3.05 -1.81
C ARG A 52 6.29 -2.09 -0.78
N CYS A 53 7.14 -1.47 0.04
CA CYS A 53 6.72 -0.48 1.03
C CYS A 53 6.03 0.72 0.37
N LEU A 54 6.65 1.29 -0.68
CA LEU A 54 6.07 2.38 -1.46
C LEU A 54 4.73 1.98 -2.10
N LEU A 55 4.63 0.77 -2.63
CA LEU A 55 3.39 0.28 -3.23
C LEU A 55 2.29 0.10 -2.19
N LEU A 56 2.61 -0.38 -0.98
CA LEU A 56 1.61 -0.54 0.09
C LEU A 56 1.14 0.80 0.63
N GLU A 57 2.03 1.80 0.71
CA GLU A 57 1.67 3.20 1.00
C GLU A 57 0.67 3.73 -0.03
N LEU A 58 0.92 3.53 -1.32
CA LEU A 58 -0.01 3.94 -2.39
C LEU A 58 -1.36 3.19 -2.32
N ILE A 59 -1.34 1.90 -1.97
CA ILE A 59 -2.56 1.11 -1.73
C ILE A 59 -3.37 1.69 -0.55
N ALA A 60 -2.70 2.11 0.53
CA ALA A 60 -3.34 2.77 1.66
C ALA A 60 -3.94 4.14 1.26
N GLU A 61 -3.21 4.95 0.49
CA GLU A 61 -3.66 6.25 -0.01
C GLU A 61 -4.82 6.16 -1.01
N ALA A 62 -5.02 5.01 -1.66
CA ALA A 62 -6.18 4.78 -2.52
C ALA A 62 -7.51 4.85 -1.75
N ARG A 63 -7.49 4.56 -0.43
CA ARG A 63 -8.67 4.54 0.47
C ARG A 63 -9.85 3.74 -0.08
N ASP A 64 -9.56 2.73 -0.89
CA ASP A 64 -10.56 1.92 -1.56
C ASP A 64 -10.78 0.60 -0.80
N PRO A 65 -12.02 0.23 -0.45
CA PRO A 65 -12.32 -1.00 0.29
C PRO A 65 -11.78 -2.28 -0.36
N ARG A 66 -11.50 -2.29 -1.67
CA ARG A 66 -10.84 -3.40 -2.37
C ARG A 66 -9.45 -3.72 -1.80
N ALA A 67 -8.79 -2.75 -1.16
CA ALA A 67 -7.50 -2.93 -0.49
C ALA A 67 -7.58 -3.66 0.86
N LEU A 68 -8.77 -3.84 1.44
CA LEU A 68 -8.93 -4.44 2.77
C LEU A 68 -8.20 -5.80 2.93
N PRO A 69 -8.28 -6.76 1.98
CA PRO A 69 -7.62 -8.05 2.14
C PRO A 69 -6.09 -7.97 2.15
N VAL A 70 -5.51 -7.10 1.31
CA VAL A 70 -4.04 -6.95 1.26
C VAL A 70 -3.54 -6.25 2.51
N LEU A 71 -4.22 -5.20 2.98
CA LEU A 71 -3.83 -4.49 4.20
C LEU A 71 -3.94 -5.41 5.43
N THR A 72 -5.03 -6.16 5.56
CA THR A 72 -5.24 -7.06 6.72
C THR A 72 -4.19 -8.17 6.79
N ARG A 73 -3.72 -8.69 5.65
CA ARG A 73 -2.67 -9.71 5.58
C ARG A 73 -1.36 -9.24 6.21
N HIS A 74 -1.09 -7.94 6.18
CA HIS A 74 0.14 -7.34 6.69
C HIS A 74 0.02 -6.83 8.13
N LEU A 75 -1.06 -7.15 8.85
CA LEU A 75 -1.14 -6.91 10.29
C LEU A 75 -0.35 -7.93 11.12
N ASP A 76 -0.16 -9.15 10.59
CA ASP A 76 0.57 -10.23 11.24
C ASP A 76 1.96 -10.35 10.62
N THR A 77 2.89 -9.53 11.10
CA THR A 77 4.30 -9.55 10.69
C THR A 77 5.18 -10.09 11.83
N PRO A 78 6.24 -10.84 11.53
CA PRO A 78 7.18 -11.29 12.56
C PRO A 78 7.96 -10.14 13.22
N ASP A 79 8.11 -9.03 12.51
CA ASP A 79 8.82 -7.84 12.96
C ASP A 79 7.80 -6.72 13.26
N PRO A 80 7.71 -6.23 14.50
CA PRO A 80 6.82 -5.13 14.88
C PRO A 80 7.24 -3.77 14.27
N ASP A 81 8.48 -3.66 13.78
CA ASP A 81 8.98 -2.47 13.09
C ASP A 81 8.90 -2.62 11.55
N ASP A 82 8.20 -3.65 11.05
CA ASP A 82 8.02 -3.86 9.60
C ASP A 82 7.28 -2.65 8.97
N PRO A 83 7.90 -1.93 8.03
CA PRO A 83 7.26 -0.81 7.33
C PRO A 83 5.94 -1.20 6.66
N LEU A 84 5.78 -2.47 6.27
CA LEU A 84 4.53 -2.98 5.71
C LEU A 84 3.41 -3.03 6.76
N GLN A 85 3.72 -3.38 8.01
CA GLN A 85 2.74 -3.38 9.09
C GLN A 85 2.28 -1.95 9.40
N PHE A 86 3.20 -0.99 9.40
CA PHE A 86 2.87 0.43 9.56
C PHE A 86 1.85 0.87 8.50
N TRP A 87 2.13 0.66 7.22
CA TRP A 87 1.20 1.06 6.14
C TRP A 87 -0.09 0.25 6.10
N ALA A 88 -0.05 -1.02 6.52
CA ALA A 88 -1.25 -1.82 6.72
C ALA A 88 -2.20 -1.20 7.75
N VAL A 89 -1.67 -0.84 8.93
CA VAL A 89 -2.45 -0.19 9.98
C VAL A 89 -2.97 1.16 9.51
N ARG A 90 -2.11 2.01 8.94
CA ARG A 90 -2.51 3.34 8.42
C ARG A 90 -3.57 3.23 7.33
N GLY A 91 -3.42 2.29 6.40
CA GLY A 91 -4.39 2.06 5.33
C GLY A 91 -5.74 1.63 5.89
N LEU A 92 -5.78 0.72 6.86
CA LEU A 92 -7.05 0.31 7.49
C LEU A 92 -7.71 1.47 8.26
N GLU A 93 -6.93 2.30 8.94
CA GLU A 93 -7.45 3.53 9.58
C GLU A 93 -8.03 4.49 8.54
N MET A 94 -7.38 4.63 7.38
CA MET A 94 -7.82 5.51 6.30
C MET A 94 -9.01 4.98 5.51
N LEU A 95 -9.22 3.66 5.46
CA LEU A 95 -10.44 3.06 4.88
C LEU A 95 -11.68 3.46 5.66
N ASP A 96 -11.58 3.61 6.98
CA ASP A 96 -12.66 4.02 7.88
C ASP A 96 -13.98 3.22 7.67
N THR A 97 -13.84 1.91 7.42
CA THR A 97 -14.98 0.99 7.23
C THR A 97 -15.20 0.13 8.46
N PRO A 98 -16.44 -0.36 8.71
CA PRO A 98 -16.71 -1.29 9.81
C PRO A 98 -15.84 -2.55 9.78
N GLU A 99 -15.48 -3.04 8.59
CA GLU A 99 -14.59 -4.18 8.39
C GLU A 99 -13.16 -3.86 8.80
N ALA A 100 -12.64 -2.69 8.40
CA ALA A 100 -11.30 -2.24 8.76
C ALA A 100 -11.17 -2.01 10.28
N HIS A 101 -12.18 -1.37 10.89
CA HIS A 101 -12.25 -1.19 12.35
C HIS A 101 -12.22 -2.54 13.09
N ARG A 102 -13.02 -3.52 12.63
CA ARG A 102 -13.01 -4.88 13.20
C ARG A 102 -11.65 -5.55 13.07
N ALA A 103 -10.99 -5.43 11.92
CA ALA A 103 -9.67 -6.00 11.70
C ALA A 103 -8.63 -5.40 12.66
N LEU A 104 -8.60 -4.08 12.82
CA LEU A 104 -7.71 -3.39 13.75
C LEU A 104 -7.99 -3.77 15.21
N THR A 105 -9.25 -3.80 15.63
CA THR A 105 -9.62 -4.21 17.00
C THR A 105 -9.19 -5.66 17.29
N GLN A 106 -9.40 -6.56 16.33
CA GLN A 106 -8.99 -7.95 16.48
C GLN A 106 -7.47 -8.09 16.56
N ALA A 107 -6.73 -7.39 15.69
CA ALA A 107 -5.27 -7.42 15.70
C ALA A 107 -4.69 -6.89 17.02
N ARG A 108 -5.25 -5.80 17.59
CA ARG A 108 -4.87 -5.31 18.92
C ARG A 108 -5.16 -6.32 20.03
N ALA A 109 -6.34 -6.95 20.00
CA ALA A 109 -6.70 -7.97 20.98
C ALA A 109 -5.79 -9.21 20.93
N GLN A 110 -5.19 -9.47 19.77
CA GLN A 110 -4.22 -10.55 19.55
C GLN A 110 -2.77 -10.12 19.84
N GLY A 111 -2.51 -8.83 20.13
CA GLY A 111 -1.18 -8.29 20.36
C GLY A 111 -0.33 -8.20 19.08
N LEU A 112 -0.96 -8.24 17.90
CA LEU A 112 -0.26 -8.11 16.61
C LEU A 112 0.20 -6.67 16.35
N ILE A 113 -0.61 -5.71 16.82
CA ILE A 113 -0.34 -4.27 16.69
C ILE A 113 -0.62 -3.59 18.03
N LEU A 114 -0.01 -2.42 18.23
CA LEU A 114 -0.10 -1.62 19.47
C LEU A 114 -1.41 -0.80 19.58
#